data_AF-A0A7V5FTX4-F1
#
_entry.id   AF-A0A7V5FTX4-F1
#
_cell.length_a   1.000
_cell.length_b   1.000
_cell.length_c   1.000
_cell.angle_alpha   90.00
_cell.angle_beta   90.00
_cell.angle_gamma   90.00
#
_symmetry.space_group_name_H-M   'P 1'
#
loop_
_entity.id
_entity.type
_entity.pdbx_description
1 polymer ?
#
loop_
_entity_poly.entity_id
_entity_poly.type
_entity_poly.pdbx_seq_one_letter_code
_entity_poly.pdbx_strand_id
1 'polypeptide(L)'
;YIFGIAVPYLAMALFLGGFCYRVIGWAKSPVPFKIPTTCGQGYSLSWIKQDKLEAPLTTSQVIARMFLEIVFFRSLWRNTKATAYDGPKLTYESSKWLWLFAILFHYSFLVIVLRHMRIFLDPVPGVVSMLEFMDGILQIGAPTMYMTDATLLLGLLLLFGRRLFNRQVRYISLANDYFPLFLIFAIAVTGILMRFFLRTDIDIIAIKRLAIGLVTLHPAIISDIGSIFYIHIFLVCVLLAYFPYSKLMHMGGVFLSPTRNMTNDNRMRRHINPWNDPNIKPHSYAGYADEFRKDMVAQGIPVEKPLPAEAGD
;
A
#
# COMPACT_ATOMS: atom_id res chain seq x y z
N TYR A 1 -21.43 -25.79 9.21
CA TYR A 1 -20.15 -25.96 9.95
C TYR A 1 -18.93 -25.52 9.13
N ILE A 2 -18.62 -26.15 7.98
CA ILE A 2 -17.41 -25.83 7.17
C ILE A 2 -17.33 -24.34 6.79
N PHE A 3 -18.32 -23.84 6.03
CA PHE A 3 -18.30 -22.47 5.51
C PHE A 3 -18.53 -21.39 6.56
N GLY A 4 -19.23 -21.71 7.65
CA GLY A 4 -19.55 -20.75 8.72
C GLY A 4 -18.53 -20.66 9.85
N ILE A 5 -17.66 -21.67 10.02
CA ILE A 5 -16.73 -21.76 11.15
C ILE A 5 -15.31 -22.09 10.69
N ALA A 6 -15.12 -23.25 10.07
CA ALA A 6 -13.78 -23.74 9.73
C ALA A 6 -13.07 -22.84 8.71
N VAL A 7 -13.77 -22.45 7.64
CA VAL A 7 -13.23 -21.57 6.59
C VAL A 7 -12.88 -20.18 7.14
N PRO A 8 -13.74 -19.49 7.90
CA PRO A 8 -13.39 -18.23 8.56
C PRO A 8 -12.13 -18.30 9.44
N TYR A 9 -12.00 -19.33 10.30
CA TYR A 9 -10.81 -19.47 11.12
C TYR A 9 -9.55 -19.74 10.31
N LEU A 10 -9.62 -20.60 9.31
CA LEU A 10 -8.49 -20.85 8.41
C LEU A 10 -8.07 -19.58 7.66
N ALA A 11 -9.04 -18.83 7.13
CA ALA A 11 -8.80 -17.57 6.44
C ALA A 11 -8.17 -16.53 7.38
N MET A 12 -8.64 -16.43 8.62
CA MET A 12 -8.06 -15.54 9.64
C MET A 12 -6.63 -15.93 9.99
N ALA A 13 -6.35 -17.22 10.17
CA ALA A 13 -5.01 -17.72 10.45
C ALA A 13 -4.03 -17.42 9.29
N LEU A 14 -4.46 -17.67 8.04
CA LEU A 14 -3.68 -17.34 6.84
C LEU A 14 -3.45 -15.84 6.70
N PHE A 15 -4.49 -15.03 6.93
CA PHE A 15 -4.41 -13.57 6.88
C PHE A 15 -3.42 -13.03 7.92
N LEU A 16 -3.63 -13.31 9.21
CA LEU A 16 -2.81 -12.79 10.29
C LEU A 16 -1.37 -13.33 10.22
N GLY A 17 -1.21 -14.64 10.04
CA GLY A 17 0.10 -15.27 9.92
C GLY A 17 0.88 -14.76 8.72
N GLY A 18 0.25 -14.70 7.54
CA GLY A 18 0.86 -14.18 6.32
C GLY A 18 1.18 -12.69 6.41
N PHE A 19 0.30 -11.88 6.99
CA PHE A 19 0.51 -10.44 7.15
C PHE A 19 1.70 -10.17 8.08
N CYS A 20 1.73 -10.80 9.24
CA CYS A 20 2.84 -10.72 10.19
C CYS A 20 4.16 -11.19 9.56
N TYR A 21 4.16 -12.33 8.87
CA TYR A 21 5.33 -12.85 8.18
C TYR A 21 5.91 -11.84 7.17
N ARG A 22 5.06 -11.22 6.36
CA ARG A 22 5.48 -10.20 5.36
C ARG A 22 6.04 -8.95 6.03
N VAL A 23 5.35 -8.42 7.04
CA VAL A 23 5.78 -7.21 7.76
C VAL A 23 7.11 -7.44 8.49
N ILE A 24 7.26 -8.57 9.18
CA ILE A 24 8.52 -8.93 9.86
C ILE A 24 9.64 -9.11 8.84
N GLY A 25 9.36 -9.77 7.70
CA GLY A 25 10.32 -9.92 6.62
C GLY A 25 10.85 -8.57 6.13
N TRP A 26 9.96 -7.61 5.85
CA TRP A 26 10.35 -6.27 5.42
C TRP A 26 11.04 -5.45 6.51
N ALA A 27 10.60 -5.57 7.76
CA ALA A 27 11.24 -4.87 8.88
C ALA A 27 12.67 -5.36 9.14
N LYS A 28 12.93 -6.66 8.90
CA LYS A 28 14.27 -7.26 8.98
C LYS A 28 15.13 -6.97 7.75
N SER A 29 14.54 -6.55 6.64
CA SER A 29 15.30 -6.25 5.42
C SER A 29 16.21 -5.02 5.64
N PRO A 30 17.54 -5.20 5.61
CA PRO A 30 18.47 -4.08 5.74
C PRO A 30 18.33 -3.11 4.57
N VAL A 31 18.45 -1.81 4.86
CA VAL A 31 18.40 -0.76 3.83
C VAL A 31 19.79 -0.16 3.60
N PRO A 32 20.53 -0.62 2.58
CA PRO A 32 21.93 -0.24 2.39
C PRO A 32 22.09 1.23 2.00
N PHE A 33 21.11 1.78 1.28
CA PHE A 33 21.13 3.15 0.77
C PHE A 33 19.85 3.88 1.12
N LYS A 34 19.98 5.15 1.51
CA LYS A 34 18.86 6.08 1.54
C LYS A 34 18.51 6.48 0.12
N ILE A 35 17.37 5.98 -0.35
CA ILE A 35 16.87 6.20 -1.72
C ILE A 35 15.49 6.89 -1.73
N PRO A 36 15.27 7.97 -0.96
CA PRO A 36 13.99 8.66 -0.98
C PRO A 36 13.70 9.17 -2.39
N THR A 37 12.53 8.87 -2.93
CA THR A 37 12.09 9.44 -4.21
C THR A 37 11.85 10.92 -4.01
N THR A 38 12.51 11.75 -4.79
CA THR A 38 12.34 13.21 -4.78
C THR A 38 11.96 13.72 -6.16
N CYS A 39 11.04 14.68 -6.22
CA CYS A 39 10.54 15.23 -7.48
C CYS A 39 10.29 16.75 -7.40
N GLY A 40 10.95 17.41 -6.47
CA GLY A 40 10.96 18.85 -6.31
C GLY A 40 12.33 19.34 -5.87
N GLN A 41 12.45 20.65 -5.66
CA GLN A 41 13.72 21.27 -5.28
C GLN A 41 14.20 20.79 -3.91
N GLY A 42 15.43 20.25 -3.86
CA GLY A 42 16.11 19.88 -2.62
C GLY A 42 16.75 21.08 -1.89
N TYR A 43 17.23 20.84 -0.67
CA TYR A 43 17.77 21.89 0.21
C TYR A 43 19.11 22.50 -0.26
N SER A 44 19.80 21.92 -1.24
CA SER A 44 21.18 22.28 -1.59
C SER A 44 21.39 23.72 -2.08
N LEU A 45 20.34 24.41 -2.52
CA LEU A 45 20.42 25.78 -3.08
C LEU A 45 19.62 26.75 -2.21
N SER A 46 20.31 27.64 -1.51
CA SER A 46 19.68 28.58 -0.56
C SER A 46 18.77 29.61 -1.24
N TRP A 47 19.00 29.90 -2.51
CA TRP A 47 18.23 30.86 -3.30
C TRP A 47 16.99 30.26 -4.00
N ILE A 48 16.84 28.93 -4.03
CA ILE A 48 15.65 28.28 -4.58
C ILE A 48 14.84 27.69 -3.44
N LYS A 49 13.56 28.08 -3.32
CA LYS A 49 12.66 27.58 -2.29
C LYS A 49 12.59 26.05 -2.36
N GLN A 50 12.99 25.40 -1.27
CA GLN A 50 12.89 23.94 -1.12
C GLN A 50 11.42 23.49 -1.16
N ASP A 51 11.17 22.41 -1.89
CA ASP A 51 9.91 21.67 -1.77
C ASP A 51 10.02 20.65 -0.63
N LYS A 52 9.57 21.07 0.56
CA LYS A 52 9.68 20.28 1.80
C LYS A 52 8.95 18.94 1.76
N LEU A 53 7.88 18.80 0.96
CA LEU A 53 7.10 17.55 0.92
C LEU A 53 7.61 16.62 -0.19
N GLU A 54 8.23 17.16 -1.24
CA GLU A 54 8.81 16.37 -2.33
C GLU A 54 10.29 16.02 -2.13
N ALA A 55 11.02 16.82 -1.35
CA ALA A 55 12.38 16.57 -0.96
C ALA A 55 12.51 16.74 0.58
N PRO A 56 11.92 15.82 1.36
CA PRO A 56 11.81 15.97 2.81
C PRO A 56 13.19 15.87 3.45
N LEU A 57 13.58 16.89 4.21
CA LEU A 57 14.84 16.95 4.93
C LEU A 57 14.73 16.40 6.36
N THR A 58 13.59 16.60 7.02
CA THR A 58 13.36 16.21 8.41
C THR A 58 12.33 15.08 8.52
N THR A 59 12.35 14.34 9.63
CA THR A 59 11.37 13.28 9.90
C THR A 59 9.93 13.83 9.90
N SER A 60 9.70 15.05 10.40
CA SER A 60 8.38 15.68 10.36
C SER A 60 7.87 15.92 8.92
N GLN A 61 8.77 16.27 8.00
CA GLN A 61 8.42 16.43 6.58
C GLN A 61 8.11 15.08 5.92
N VAL A 62 8.84 14.02 6.30
CA VAL A 62 8.53 12.64 5.88
C VAL A 62 7.16 12.20 6.38
N ILE A 63 6.84 12.43 7.66
CA ILE A 63 5.53 12.11 8.24
C ILE A 63 4.43 12.87 7.49
N ALA A 64 4.59 14.17 7.25
CA ALA A 64 3.63 14.97 6.49
C ALA A 64 3.45 14.46 5.06
N ARG A 65 4.54 14.12 4.36
CA ARG A 65 4.50 13.49 3.04
C ARG A 65 3.73 12.17 3.06
N MET A 66 4.05 11.29 4.02
CA MET A 66 3.41 9.98 4.18
C MET A 66 1.92 10.11 4.46
N PHE A 67 1.54 11.03 5.35
CA PHE A 67 0.14 11.34 5.62
C PHE A 67 -0.61 11.76 4.35
N LEU A 68 -0.06 12.72 3.59
CA LEU A 68 -0.68 13.17 2.34
C LEU A 68 -0.72 12.08 1.26
N GLU A 69 0.24 11.18 1.27
CA GLU A 69 0.30 10.07 0.33
C GLU A 69 -0.69 8.96 0.67
N ILE A 70 -0.96 8.68 1.95
CA ILE A 70 -1.91 7.65 2.39
C ILE A 70 -3.34 8.17 2.33
N VAL A 71 -3.58 9.40 2.80
CA VAL A 71 -4.93 9.96 2.94
C VAL A 71 -5.42 10.56 1.62
N PHE A 72 -4.56 11.29 0.92
CA PHE A 72 -4.97 12.06 -0.26
C PHE A 72 -4.36 11.56 -1.57
N PHE A 73 -3.61 10.45 -1.57
CA PHE A 73 -2.91 9.94 -2.77
C PHE A 73 -2.19 11.05 -3.55
N ARG A 74 -1.48 11.92 -2.80
CA ARG A 74 -0.90 13.17 -3.34
C ARG A 74 -0.01 12.94 -4.56
N SER A 75 0.76 11.85 -4.61
CA SER A 75 1.57 11.51 -5.78
C SER A 75 0.72 11.27 -7.03
N LEU A 76 -0.42 10.59 -6.88
CA LEU A 76 -1.35 10.27 -7.97
C LEU A 76 -2.10 11.51 -8.46
N TRP A 77 -2.43 12.44 -7.57
CA TRP A 77 -3.08 13.71 -7.94
C TRP A 77 -2.21 14.54 -8.88
N ARG A 78 -0.90 14.57 -8.63
CA ARG A 78 0.07 15.32 -9.42
C ARG A 78 0.53 14.58 -10.69
N ASN A 79 0.21 13.29 -10.82
CA ASN A 79 0.69 12.50 -11.94
C ASN A 79 0.24 13.11 -13.28
N THR A 80 1.23 13.40 -14.12
CA THR A 80 1.08 13.96 -15.46
C THR A 80 1.59 12.95 -16.48
N LYS A 81 0.76 12.71 -17.49
CA LYS A 81 1.04 11.83 -18.61
C LYS A 81 1.54 12.68 -19.77
N ALA A 82 2.76 12.43 -20.20
CA ALA A 82 3.28 13.01 -21.44
C ALA A 82 2.69 12.26 -22.65
N THR A 83 2.03 12.99 -23.55
CA THR A 83 1.47 12.49 -24.80
C THR A 83 2.07 13.25 -25.98
N ALA A 84 2.65 12.49 -26.91
CA ALA A 84 3.08 13.02 -28.20
C ALA A 84 1.88 12.98 -29.15
N TYR A 85 1.55 14.13 -29.74
CA TYR A 85 0.65 14.25 -30.87
C TYR A 85 1.47 14.45 -32.15
N ASP A 86 0.84 14.36 -33.32
CA ASP A 86 1.53 14.63 -34.59
C ASP A 86 2.17 16.03 -34.57
N GLY A 87 3.50 16.07 -34.72
CA GLY A 87 4.34 17.27 -34.64
C GLY A 87 5.30 17.28 -33.43
N PRO A 88 6.10 18.36 -33.24
CA PRO A 88 7.11 18.42 -32.17
C PRO A 88 6.54 18.78 -30.80
N LYS A 89 5.23 18.65 -30.56
CA LYS A 89 4.55 19.11 -29.35
C LYS A 89 4.26 17.95 -28.40
N LEU A 90 4.98 17.94 -27.29
CA LEU A 90 4.66 17.10 -26.13
C LEU A 90 3.62 17.80 -25.27
N THR A 91 2.50 17.14 -25.02
CA THR A 91 1.43 17.61 -24.13
C THR A 91 1.47 16.84 -22.82
N TYR A 92 1.08 17.48 -21.73
CA TYR A 92 1.02 16.85 -20.41
C TYR A 92 -0.43 16.80 -19.93
N GLU A 93 -1.04 15.62 -19.97
CA GLU A 93 -2.39 15.37 -19.48
C GLU A 93 -2.36 15.01 -18.00
N SER A 94 -3.25 15.60 -17.20
CA SER A 94 -3.34 15.30 -15.77
C SER A 94 -4.19 14.05 -15.50
N SER A 95 -3.73 13.12 -14.66
CA SER A 95 -4.47 11.91 -14.33
C SER A 95 -5.50 12.07 -13.20
N LYS A 96 -6.14 13.25 -13.08
CA LYS A 96 -7.10 13.57 -12.00
C LYS A 96 -8.29 12.61 -11.91
N TRP A 97 -8.76 12.10 -13.06
CA TRP A 97 -9.83 11.09 -13.08
C TRP A 97 -9.40 9.78 -12.43
N LEU A 98 -8.16 9.34 -12.68
CA LEU A 98 -7.62 8.15 -12.02
C LEU A 98 -7.51 8.35 -10.51
N TRP A 99 -7.07 9.54 -10.08
CA TRP A 99 -7.06 9.90 -8.67
C TRP A 99 -8.46 9.85 -8.05
N LEU A 100 -9.46 10.46 -8.71
CA LEU A 100 -10.83 10.52 -8.22
C LEU A 100 -11.44 9.13 -8.04
N PHE A 101 -11.29 8.25 -9.05
CA PHE A 101 -11.86 6.90 -8.95
C PHE A 101 -11.08 6.02 -7.96
N ALA A 102 -9.76 6.22 -7.84
CA ALA A 102 -8.96 5.54 -6.82
C ALA A 102 -9.36 5.96 -5.40
N ILE A 103 -9.51 7.26 -5.12
CA ILE A 103 -9.86 7.74 -3.78
C ILE A 103 -11.29 7.36 -3.42
N LEU A 104 -12.25 7.48 -4.36
CA LEU A 104 -13.62 7.01 -4.16
C LEU A 104 -13.67 5.52 -3.83
N PHE A 105 -12.95 4.68 -4.58
CA PHE A 105 -12.87 3.25 -4.30
C PHE A 105 -12.34 2.98 -2.88
N HIS A 106 -11.19 3.56 -2.50
CA HIS A 106 -10.55 3.26 -1.21
C HIS A 106 -11.34 3.76 -0.01
N TYR A 107 -11.89 4.98 -0.08
CA TYR A 107 -12.72 5.50 1.01
C TYR A 107 -14.05 4.76 1.13
N SER A 108 -14.67 4.39 0.00
CA SER A 108 -15.90 3.58 0.04
C SER A 108 -15.61 2.22 0.67
N PHE A 109 -14.53 1.56 0.24
CA PHE A 109 -14.10 0.29 0.80
C PHE A 109 -13.81 0.41 2.31
N LEU A 110 -13.08 1.44 2.73
CA LEU A 110 -12.76 1.71 4.13
C LEU A 110 -14.03 1.91 4.96
N VAL A 111 -14.95 2.77 4.53
CA VAL A 111 -16.21 3.03 5.26
C VAL A 111 -17.06 1.77 5.33
N ILE A 112 -17.13 0.98 4.26
CA ILE A 112 -17.83 -0.30 4.27
C ILE A 112 -17.21 -1.25 5.29
N VAL A 113 -15.87 -1.40 5.34
CA VAL A 113 -15.19 -2.23 6.34
C VAL A 113 -15.48 -1.74 7.76
N LEU A 114 -15.40 -0.43 8.01
CA LEU A 114 -15.71 0.16 9.32
C LEU A 114 -17.17 -0.07 9.72
N ARG A 115 -18.12 0.03 8.77
CA ARG A 115 -19.54 -0.26 8.99
C ARG A 115 -19.77 -1.74 9.31
N HIS A 116 -19.03 -2.66 8.68
CA HIS A 116 -19.11 -4.09 8.97
C HIS A 116 -18.71 -4.42 10.42
N MET A 117 -17.91 -3.59 11.09
CA MET A 117 -17.57 -3.77 12.50
C MET A 117 -18.82 -3.80 13.42
N ARG A 118 -19.94 -3.20 13.00
CA ARG A 118 -21.24 -3.30 13.68
C ARG A 118 -21.69 -4.74 13.96
N ILE A 119 -21.35 -5.66 13.07
CA ILE A 119 -21.75 -7.07 13.19
C ILE A 119 -20.88 -7.80 14.23
N PHE A 120 -19.67 -7.29 14.50
CA PHE A 120 -18.70 -7.90 15.41
C PHE A 120 -18.69 -7.27 16.82
N LEU A 121 -19.34 -6.11 17.00
CA LEU A 121 -19.28 -5.32 18.23
C LEU A 121 -20.67 -5.15 18.85
N ASP A 122 -20.76 -5.42 20.16
CA ASP A 122 -21.97 -5.18 20.95
C ASP A 122 -21.59 -4.65 22.35
N PRO A 123 -21.89 -3.38 22.70
CA PRO A 123 -22.65 -2.39 21.92
C PRO A 123 -21.86 -1.81 20.74
N VAL A 124 -22.58 -1.24 19.76
CA VAL A 124 -21.98 -0.60 18.58
C VAL A 124 -21.35 0.74 18.97
N PRO A 125 -20.06 1.00 18.67
CA PRO A 125 -19.43 2.28 18.98
C PRO A 125 -20.11 3.46 18.28
N GLY A 126 -20.23 4.60 18.97
CA GLY A 126 -20.89 5.80 18.43
C GLY A 126 -20.27 6.32 17.13
N VAL A 127 -18.96 6.15 16.94
CA VAL A 127 -18.25 6.53 15.69
C VAL A 127 -18.76 5.71 14.49
N VAL A 128 -19.02 4.42 14.66
CA VAL A 128 -19.56 3.56 13.60
C VAL A 128 -20.98 3.97 13.25
N SER A 129 -21.80 4.26 14.26
CA SER A 129 -23.18 4.76 14.06
C SER A 129 -23.21 6.10 13.34
N MET A 130 -22.29 7.03 13.67
CA MET A 130 -22.15 8.31 12.97
C MET A 130 -21.78 8.12 11.50
N LEU A 131 -20.80 7.25 11.20
CA LEU A 131 -20.41 6.94 9.82
C LEU A 131 -21.58 6.35 9.02
N GLU A 132 -22.34 5.42 9.61
CA GLU A 132 -23.51 4.83 8.97
C GLU A 132 -24.59 5.88 8.66
N PHE A 133 -24.84 6.80 9.59
CA PHE A 133 -25.79 7.88 9.39
C PHE A 133 -25.37 8.80 8.23
N MET A 134 -24.09 9.20 8.18
CA MET A 134 -23.56 10.04 7.11
C MET A 134 -23.64 9.35 5.74
N ASP A 135 -23.33 8.05 5.70
CA ASP A 135 -23.36 7.25 4.47
C ASP A 135 -24.78 7.01 3.93
N GLY A 136 -25.78 6.98 4.83
CA GLY A 136 -27.20 6.83 4.51
C GLY A 136 -28.00 8.13 4.45
N ILE A 137 -27.34 9.30 4.50
CA ILE A 137 -28.01 10.60 4.72
C ILE A 137 -29.01 10.97 3.62
N LEU A 138 -28.82 10.46 2.40
CA LEU A 138 -29.72 10.73 1.27
C LEU A 138 -31.07 10.01 1.41
N GLN A 139 -31.20 9.02 2.30
CA GLN A 139 -32.44 8.28 2.56
C GLN A 139 -33.11 7.70 1.30
N ILE A 140 -32.32 7.35 0.28
CA ILE A 140 -32.81 6.85 -1.01
C ILE A 140 -33.17 5.37 -0.87
N GLY A 141 -34.42 5.00 -1.18
CA GLY A 141 -34.90 3.62 -1.19
C GLY A 141 -35.26 3.05 0.19
N ALA A 142 -35.90 1.88 0.19
CA ALA A 142 -36.29 1.14 1.39
C ALA A 142 -35.89 -0.34 1.22
N PRO A 143 -34.84 -0.84 1.89
CA PRO A 143 -33.96 -0.19 2.87
C PRO A 143 -33.11 0.97 2.31
N THR A 144 -32.67 1.91 3.15
CA THR A 144 -31.88 3.08 2.72
C THR A 144 -30.59 2.71 2.00
N MET A 145 -30.35 3.18 0.79
CA MET A 145 -29.10 2.98 0.07
C MET A 145 -27.96 3.79 0.67
N TYR A 146 -26.83 3.12 0.90
CA TYR A 146 -25.60 3.78 1.31
C TYR A 146 -24.86 4.30 0.09
N MET A 147 -24.35 5.52 0.18
CA MET A 147 -23.58 6.15 -0.89
C MET A 147 -22.35 5.31 -1.25
N THR A 148 -21.69 4.74 -0.22
CA THR A 148 -20.49 3.91 -0.38
C THR A 148 -20.71 2.66 -1.20
N ASP A 149 -21.90 2.05 -1.15
CA ASP A 149 -22.22 0.85 -1.95
C ASP A 149 -22.17 1.20 -3.45
N ALA A 150 -22.77 2.34 -3.83
CA ALA A 150 -22.80 2.82 -5.20
C ALA A 150 -21.42 3.33 -5.66
N THR A 151 -20.73 4.13 -4.83
CA THR A 151 -19.41 4.68 -5.19
C THR A 151 -18.31 3.62 -5.21
N LEU A 152 -18.41 2.55 -4.41
CA LEU A 152 -17.51 1.40 -4.49
C LEU A 152 -17.65 0.69 -5.85
N LEU A 153 -18.88 0.37 -6.26
CA LEU A 153 -19.13 -0.28 -7.55
C LEU A 153 -18.70 0.60 -8.72
N LEU A 154 -19.01 1.90 -8.67
CA LEU A 154 -18.59 2.85 -9.70
C LEU A 154 -17.06 2.92 -9.79
N GLY A 155 -16.36 3.06 -8.66
CA GLY A 155 -14.90 3.07 -8.61
C GLY A 155 -14.28 1.78 -9.15
N LEU A 156 -14.83 0.63 -8.77
CA LEU A 156 -14.41 -0.69 -9.28
C LEU A 156 -14.57 -0.81 -10.79
N LEU A 157 -15.76 -0.49 -11.32
CA LEU A 157 -16.06 -0.59 -12.75
C LEU A 157 -15.15 0.31 -13.57
N LEU A 158 -14.88 1.53 -13.11
CA LEU A 158 -14.01 2.48 -13.81
C LEU A 158 -12.53 2.07 -13.74
N LEU A 159 -12.04 1.60 -12.59
CA LEU A 159 -10.65 1.13 -12.45
C LEU A 159 -10.40 -0.18 -13.21
N PHE A 160 -11.35 -1.10 -13.14
CA PHE A 160 -11.32 -2.37 -13.89
C PHE A 160 -11.45 -2.11 -15.40
N GLY A 161 -12.42 -1.27 -15.79
CA GLY A 161 -12.60 -0.81 -17.17
C GLY A 161 -11.33 -0.16 -17.72
N ARG A 162 -10.66 0.72 -16.96
CA ARG A 162 -9.35 1.27 -17.34
C ARG A 162 -8.32 0.18 -17.63
N ARG A 163 -8.26 -0.86 -16.79
CA ARG A 163 -7.30 -1.97 -16.95
C ARG A 163 -7.65 -2.84 -18.16
N LEU A 164 -8.92 -2.96 -18.50
CA LEU A 164 -9.36 -3.60 -19.73
C LEU A 164 -9.07 -2.68 -20.92
N PHE A 165 -9.69 -1.53 -21.07
CA PHE A 165 -9.67 -0.77 -22.33
C PHE A 165 -8.35 -0.06 -22.64
N ASN A 166 -7.53 0.30 -21.66
CA ASN A 166 -6.26 0.97 -21.92
C ASN A 166 -5.18 -0.03 -22.35
N ARG A 167 -4.71 0.06 -23.61
CA ARG A 167 -3.74 -0.87 -24.21
C ARG A 167 -2.44 -0.96 -23.40
N GLN A 168 -1.89 0.17 -22.97
CA GLN A 168 -0.63 0.20 -22.21
C GLN A 168 -0.79 -0.47 -20.85
N VAL A 169 -1.89 -0.18 -20.14
CA VAL A 169 -2.15 -0.77 -18.82
C VAL A 169 -2.46 -2.26 -18.93
N ARG A 170 -3.23 -2.69 -19.93
CA ARG A 170 -3.51 -4.10 -20.20
C ARG A 170 -2.23 -4.88 -20.47
N TYR A 171 -1.31 -4.32 -21.26
CA TYR A 171 -0.04 -4.95 -21.61
C TYR A 171 0.84 -5.26 -20.39
N ILE A 172 0.87 -4.35 -19.39
CA ILE A 172 1.67 -4.53 -18.18
C ILE A 172 0.92 -5.20 -17.01
N SER A 173 -0.35 -5.55 -17.19
CA SER A 173 -1.18 -6.14 -16.12
C SER A 173 -1.00 -7.66 -16.05
N LEU A 174 -0.88 -8.19 -14.84
CA LEU A 174 -0.76 -9.63 -14.55
C LEU A 174 -2.08 -10.20 -14.05
N ALA A 175 -2.25 -11.53 -13.98
CA ALA A 175 -3.47 -12.13 -13.43
C ALA A 175 -3.77 -11.67 -11.98
N ASN A 176 -2.73 -11.49 -11.16
CA ASN A 176 -2.80 -10.94 -9.80
C ASN A 176 -3.34 -9.49 -9.74
N ASP A 177 -3.34 -8.77 -10.87
CA ASP A 177 -3.96 -7.45 -10.95
C ASP A 177 -5.48 -7.47 -11.15
N TYR A 178 -6.01 -8.52 -11.77
CA TYR A 178 -7.44 -8.66 -12.09
C TYR A 178 -8.19 -9.36 -10.96
N PHE A 179 -7.59 -10.40 -10.38
CA PHE A 179 -8.24 -11.24 -9.38
C PHE A 179 -8.78 -10.46 -8.16
N PRO A 180 -8.00 -9.62 -7.45
CA PRO A 180 -8.54 -8.87 -6.32
C PRO A 180 -9.65 -7.88 -6.71
N LEU A 181 -9.58 -7.25 -7.89
CA LEU A 181 -10.65 -6.36 -8.36
C LEU A 181 -11.95 -7.13 -8.60
N PHE A 182 -11.87 -8.29 -9.26
CA PHE A 182 -13.01 -9.16 -9.49
C PHE A 182 -13.58 -9.70 -8.17
N LEU A 183 -12.72 -10.11 -7.25
CA LEU A 183 -13.12 -10.64 -5.95
C LEU A 183 -13.85 -9.58 -5.11
N ILE A 184 -13.33 -8.36 -5.03
CA ILE A 184 -13.99 -7.27 -4.29
C ILE A 184 -15.32 -6.89 -4.98
N PHE A 185 -15.37 -6.92 -6.32
CA PHE A 185 -16.62 -6.71 -7.06
C PHE A 185 -17.67 -7.77 -6.71
N ALA A 186 -17.30 -9.06 -6.70
CA ALA A 186 -18.20 -10.14 -6.31
C ALA A 186 -18.68 -10.02 -4.86
N ILE A 187 -17.81 -9.63 -3.94
CA ILE A 187 -18.16 -9.36 -2.53
C ILE A 187 -19.16 -8.20 -2.44
N ALA A 188 -18.91 -7.10 -3.15
CA ALA A 188 -19.79 -5.93 -3.16
C ALA A 188 -21.18 -6.29 -3.73
N VAL A 189 -21.22 -6.97 -4.88
CA VAL A 189 -22.47 -7.40 -5.52
C VAL A 189 -23.26 -8.34 -4.63
N THR A 190 -22.62 -9.37 -4.05
CA THR A 190 -23.30 -10.29 -3.14
C THR A 190 -23.82 -9.58 -1.89
N GLY A 191 -23.07 -8.63 -1.34
CA GLY A 191 -23.52 -7.79 -0.21
C GLY A 191 -24.75 -6.94 -0.54
N ILE A 192 -24.77 -6.30 -1.71
CA ILE A 192 -25.91 -5.50 -2.18
C ILE A 192 -27.12 -6.39 -2.45
N LEU A 193 -26.93 -7.54 -3.10
CA LEU A 193 -27.99 -8.51 -3.37
C LEU A 193 -28.66 -8.98 -2.08
N MET A 194 -27.88 -9.34 -1.06
CA MET A 194 -28.40 -9.71 0.26
C MET A 194 -29.24 -8.60 0.90
N ARG A 195 -28.80 -7.36 0.76
CA ARG A 195 -29.43 -6.23 1.44
C ARG A 195 -30.77 -5.81 0.82
N PHE A 196 -30.86 -5.86 -0.51
CA PHE A 196 -31.99 -5.30 -1.27
C PHE A 196 -32.91 -6.34 -1.89
N PHE A 197 -32.36 -7.45 -2.39
CA PHE A 197 -33.11 -8.39 -3.24
C PHE A 197 -33.38 -9.73 -2.54
N LEU A 198 -32.43 -10.20 -1.74
CA LEU A 198 -32.46 -11.51 -1.08
C LEU A 198 -32.56 -11.39 0.45
N ARG A 199 -33.22 -10.34 0.94
CA ARG A 199 -33.29 -10.01 2.37
C ARG A 199 -34.20 -10.94 3.17
N THR A 200 -35.20 -11.54 2.52
CA THR A 200 -36.27 -12.33 3.17
C THR A 200 -35.74 -13.53 3.95
N ASP A 201 -34.65 -14.14 3.49
CA ASP A 201 -34.08 -15.36 4.08
C ASP A 201 -32.84 -15.08 4.98
N ILE A 202 -32.66 -13.82 5.39
CA ILE A 202 -31.47 -13.36 6.12
C ILE A 202 -31.83 -12.92 7.53
N ASP A 203 -31.55 -13.79 8.51
CA ASP A 203 -31.62 -13.45 9.92
C ASP A 203 -30.34 -12.71 10.37
N ILE A 204 -30.44 -11.38 10.46
CA ILE A 204 -29.36 -10.50 10.90
C ILE A 204 -28.93 -10.81 12.35
N ILE A 205 -29.84 -11.24 13.21
CA ILE A 205 -29.54 -11.58 14.61
C ILE A 205 -28.68 -12.84 14.64
N ALA A 206 -29.05 -13.86 13.84
CA ALA A 206 -28.26 -15.08 13.71
C ALA A 206 -26.85 -14.79 13.16
N ILE A 207 -26.75 -13.94 12.12
CA ILE A 207 -25.45 -13.51 11.57
C ILE A 207 -24.60 -12.79 12.63
N LYS A 208 -25.20 -11.85 13.38
CA LYS A 208 -24.48 -11.11 14.44
C LYS A 208 -24.00 -12.07 15.54
N ARG A 209 -24.84 -13.02 15.96
CA ARG A 209 -24.43 -14.04 16.95
C ARG A 209 -23.30 -14.92 16.45
N LEU A 210 -23.36 -15.37 15.19
CA LEU A 210 -22.26 -16.14 14.57
C LEU A 210 -20.98 -15.31 14.53
N ALA A 211 -21.04 -14.07 14.07
CA ALA A 211 -19.89 -13.17 13.97
C ALA A 211 -19.24 -12.89 15.33
N ILE A 212 -20.05 -12.59 16.36
CA ILE A 212 -19.57 -12.43 17.74
C ILE A 212 -18.96 -13.75 18.24
N GLY A 213 -19.63 -14.88 18.03
CA GLY A 213 -19.12 -16.20 18.40
C GLY A 213 -17.79 -16.56 17.75
N LEU A 214 -17.57 -16.16 16.49
CA LEU A 214 -16.28 -16.31 15.82
C LEU A 214 -15.19 -15.46 16.46
N VAL A 215 -15.48 -14.22 16.83
CA VAL A 215 -14.51 -13.31 17.46
C VAL A 215 -14.21 -13.71 18.90
N THR A 216 -15.21 -14.19 19.64
CA THR A 216 -15.04 -14.65 21.03
C THR A 216 -14.53 -16.08 21.13
N LEU A 217 -14.23 -16.75 20.00
CA LEU A 217 -13.79 -18.15 19.93
C LEU A 217 -14.80 -19.18 20.46
N HIS A 218 -16.09 -18.81 20.51
CA HIS A 218 -17.20 -19.67 20.90
C HIS A 218 -18.26 -19.69 19.77
N PRO A 219 -17.95 -20.28 18.60
CA PRO A 219 -18.85 -20.24 17.45
C PRO A 219 -20.08 -21.12 17.69
N ALA A 220 -21.26 -20.55 17.46
CA ALA A 220 -22.52 -21.28 17.48
C ALA A 220 -23.32 -20.96 16.21
N ILE A 221 -23.79 -22.00 15.52
CA ILE A 221 -24.73 -21.87 14.41
C ILE A 221 -26.11 -22.13 14.99
N ILE A 222 -26.93 -21.09 15.06
CA ILE A 222 -28.19 -21.09 15.83
C ILE A 222 -29.41 -21.31 14.92
N SER A 223 -29.30 -20.98 13.64
CA SER A 223 -30.35 -21.13 12.65
C SER A 223 -29.77 -21.34 11.25
N ASP A 224 -30.61 -21.80 10.33
CA ASP A 224 -30.26 -21.86 8.91
C ASP A 224 -30.23 -20.44 8.34
N ILE A 225 -29.07 -20.03 7.81
CA ILE A 225 -28.86 -18.70 7.23
C ILE A 225 -28.89 -18.87 5.71
N GLY A 226 -29.56 -17.98 4.99
CA GLY A 226 -29.65 -18.06 3.52
C GLY A 226 -28.29 -18.28 2.83
N SER A 227 -28.27 -19.11 1.79
CA SER A 227 -27.06 -19.52 1.07
C SER A 227 -26.19 -18.36 0.57
N ILE A 228 -26.82 -17.25 0.18
CA ILE A 228 -26.14 -16.03 -0.26
C ILE A 228 -25.18 -15.45 0.80
N PHE A 229 -25.51 -15.59 2.09
CA PHE A 229 -24.62 -15.19 3.17
C PHE A 229 -23.35 -16.05 3.19
N TYR A 230 -23.51 -17.37 3.04
CA TYR A 230 -22.37 -18.29 2.98
C TYR A 230 -21.49 -18.04 1.75
N ILE A 231 -22.08 -17.67 0.61
CA ILE A 231 -21.34 -17.24 -0.57
C ILE A 231 -20.54 -15.96 -0.27
N HIS A 232 -21.20 -14.95 0.31
CA HIS A 232 -20.55 -13.69 0.64
C HIS A 232 -19.39 -13.87 1.63
N ILE A 233 -19.62 -14.55 2.75
CA ILE A 233 -18.56 -14.78 3.76
C ILE A 233 -17.44 -15.65 3.18
N PHE A 234 -17.74 -16.62 2.32
CA PHE A 234 -16.72 -17.41 1.64
C PHE A 234 -15.83 -16.52 0.75
N LEU A 235 -16.41 -15.62 -0.05
CA LEU A 235 -15.64 -14.67 -0.86
C LEU A 235 -14.78 -13.75 0.01
N VAL A 236 -15.30 -13.27 1.14
CA VAL A 236 -14.52 -12.50 2.13
C VAL A 236 -13.38 -13.34 2.71
N CYS A 237 -13.61 -14.61 3.04
CA CYS A 237 -12.57 -15.52 3.50
C CYS A 237 -11.47 -15.74 2.45
N VAL A 238 -11.85 -15.89 1.18
CA VAL A 238 -10.90 -15.95 0.05
C VAL A 238 -10.10 -14.66 -0.04
N LEU A 239 -10.73 -13.49 0.13
CA LEU A 239 -10.04 -12.20 0.14
C LEU A 239 -9.00 -12.13 1.27
N LEU A 240 -9.37 -12.53 2.48
CA LEU A 240 -8.48 -12.55 3.65
C LEU A 240 -7.30 -13.51 3.45
N ALA A 241 -7.56 -14.74 3.02
CA ALA A 241 -6.51 -15.73 2.77
C ALA A 241 -5.55 -15.29 1.64
N TYR A 242 -6.06 -14.61 0.62
CA TYR A 242 -5.27 -14.11 -0.51
C TYR A 242 -4.49 -12.83 -0.19
N PHE A 243 -5.01 -11.99 0.72
CA PHE A 243 -4.49 -10.68 1.05
C PHE A 243 -2.96 -10.64 1.24
N PRO A 244 -2.35 -11.45 2.15
CA PRO A 244 -0.92 -11.34 2.46
C PRO A 244 0.01 -11.72 1.30
N TYR A 245 -0.48 -12.44 0.31
CA TYR A 245 0.28 -12.92 -0.85
C TYR A 245 0.04 -12.08 -2.11
N SER A 246 -0.66 -10.95 -1.98
CA SER A 246 -1.13 -10.14 -3.10
C SER A 246 -0.65 -8.69 -3.04
N LYS A 247 -1.00 -7.91 -4.07
CA LYS A 247 -0.77 -6.46 -4.09
C LYS A 247 -1.56 -5.69 -3.02
N LEU A 248 -2.54 -6.33 -2.35
CA LEU A 248 -3.29 -5.73 -1.25
C LEU A 248 -2.41 -5.40 -0.04
N MET A 249 -1.27 -6.09 0.09
CA MET A 249 -0.27 -5.77 1.11
C MET A 249 0.35 -4.37 1.00
N HIS A 250 0.03 -3.59 -0.04
CA HIS A 250 0.34 -2.15 -0.05
C HIS A 250 -0.21 -1.42 1.19
N MET A 251 -1.29 -1.93 1.81
CA MET A 251 -1.85 -1.41 3.06
C MET A 251 -0.79 -1.32 4.18
N GLY A 252 0.03 -2.37 4.36
CA GLY A 252 1.12 -2.36 5.33
C GLY A 252 2.46 -1.92 4.73
N GLY A 253 2.72 -2.32 3.47
CA GLY A 253 3.99 -2.08 2.80
C GLY A 253 4.31 -0.61 2.54
N VAL A 254 3.30 0.26 2.47
CA VAL A 254 3.52 1.70 2.26
C VAL A 254 4.41 2.31 3.36
N PHE A 255 4.27 1.87 4.60
CA PHE A 255 5.02 2.39 5.75
C PHE A 255 6.49 1.94 5.79
N LEU A 256 6.79 0.80 5.17
CA LEU A 256 8.13 0.19 5.20
C LEU A 256 8.91 0.43 3.90
N SER A 257 8.38 1.26 2.99
CA SER A 257 9.03 1.55 1.71
C SER A 257 10.15 2.60 1.86
N PRO A 258 11.44 2.24 1.65
CA PRO A 258 12.57 3.16 1.77
C PRO A 258 12.49 4.39 0.87
N THR A 259 11.80 4.26 -0.25
CA THR A 259 11.64 5.35 -1.22
C THR A 259 10.69 6.44 -0.74
N ARG A 260 9.90 6.17 0.31
CA ARG A 260 8.88 7.08 0.83
C ARG A 260 9.14 7.50 2.27
N ASN A 261 9.64 6.58 3.10
CA ASN A 261 9.78 6.77 4.55
C ASN A 261 11.15 7.32 5.01
N MET A 262 12.00 7.76 4.08
CA MET A 262 13.34 8.28 4.37
C MET A 262 13.47 9.78 4.14
N THR A 263 14.36 10.41 4.90
CA THR A 263 14.81 11.79 4.69
C THR A 263 15.82 11.87 3.54
N ASN A 264 15.77 12.96 2.77
CA ASN A 264 16.71 13.32 1.73
C ASN A 264 17.88 14.15 2.31
N ASP A 265 18.64 13.54 3.22
CA ASP A 265 19.76 14.16 3.93
C ASP A 265 21.11 13.52 3.60
N ASN A 266 21.19 12.70 2.53
CA ASN A 266 22.39 11.96 2.13
C ASN A 266 23.67 12.81 2.01
N ARG A 267 23.51 14.07 1.61
CA ARG A 267 24.63 15.03 1.46
C ARG A 267 24.98 15.78 2.75
N MET A 268 24.18 15.61 3.80
CA MET A 268 24.37 16.27 5.10
C MET A 268 24.77 15.29 6.19
N ARG A 269 24.23 14.07 6.13
CA ARG A 269 24.46 13.02 7.11
C ARG A 269 24.84 11.77 6.35
N ARG A 270 26.01 11.22 6.67
CA ARG A 270 26.47 9.96 6.10
C ARG A 270 25.54 8.84 6.55
N HIS A 271 24.88 8.19 5.60
CA HIS A 271 24.14 6.94 5.85
C HIS A 271 25.15 5.80 5.96
N ILE A 272 25.12 5.07 7.07
CA ILE A 272 25.97 3.90 7.26
C ILE A 272 25.18 2.68 6.78
N ASN A 273 25.72 1.99 5.77
CA ASN A 273 25.12 0.78 5.25
C ASN A 273 25.17 -0.32 6.32
N PRO A 274 24.02 -0.89 6.74
CA PRO A 274 23.99 -1.99 7.70
C PRO A 274 24.71 -3.27 7.26
N TRP A 275 24.96 -3.44 5.94
CA TRP A 275 25.73 -4.56 5.40
C TRP A 275 27.25 -4.37 5.47
N ASN A 276 27.73 -3.17 5.79
CA ASN A 276 29.17 -2.97 5.87
C ASN A 276 29.71 -3.77 7.06
N ASP A 277 30.55 -4.77 6.78
CA ASP A 277 31.28 -5.49 7.81
C ASP A 277 32.23 -4.52 8.52
N PRO A 278 32.09 -4.30 9.84
CA PRO A 278 32.97 -3.41 10.58
C PRO A 278 34.44 -3.88 10.59
N ASN A 279 34.70 -5.15 10.29
CA ASN A 279 36.05 -5.71 10.19
C ASN A 279 36.75 -5.33 8.87
N ILE A 280 35.99 -4.98 7.84
CA ILE A 280 36.56 -4.50 6.57
C ILE A 280 36.96 -3.03 6.77
N LYS A 281 38.24 -2.84 7.13
CA LYS A 281 38.81 -1.50 7.27
C LYS A 281 38.93 -0.86 5.88
N PRO A 282 38.50 0.40 5.71
CA PRO A 282 38.69 1.10 4.46
C PRO A 282 40.19 1.19 4.15
N HIS A 283 40.58 0.78 2.94
CA HIS A 283 41.94 0.98 2.49
C HIS A 283 42.15 2.48 2.22
N SER A 284 42.99 3.12 3.03
CA SER A 284 43.24 4.54 2.87
C SER A 284 43.99 4.80 1.56
N TYR A 285 43.77 5.96 0.97
CA TYR A 285 44.56 6.36 -0.21
C TYR A 285 46.07 6.32 0.09
N ALA A 286 46.48 6.69 1.31
CA ALA A 286 47.87 6.57 1.74
C ALA A 286 48.36 5.10 1.73
N GLY A 287 47.57 4.15 2.25
CA GLY A 287 47.91 2.72 2.21
C GLY A 287 48.00 2.17 0.79
N TYR A 288 47.03 2.54 -0.07
CA TYR A 288 47.06 2.22 -1.51
C TYR A 288 48.31 2.79 -2.19
N ALA A 289 48.63 4.06 -1.92
CA ALA A 289 49.79 4.72 -2.48
C ALA A 289 51.12 4.26 -1.86
N ASP A 290 51.13 3.60 -0.69
CA ASP A 290 52.30 2.93 -0.11
C ASP A 290 52.49 1.55 -0.78
N GLU A 291 51.41 0.80 -0.99
CA GLU A 291 51.41 -0.55 -1.61
C GLU A 291 51.79 -0.53 -3.10
N PHE A 292 51.19 0.37 -3.88
CA PHE A 292 51.35 0.41 -5.34
C PHE A 292 52.31 1.49 -5.83
N ARG A 293 53.06 2.15 -4.93
CA ARG A 293 53.91 3.31 -5.29
C ARG A 293 54.88 3.00 -6.43
N LYS A 294 55.52 1.84 -6.37
CA LYS A 294 56.54 1.43 -7.34
C LYS A 294 55.94 1.33 -8.75
N ASP A 295 54.77 0.72 -8.86
CA ASP A 295 54.05 0.57 -10.12
C ASP A 295 53.53 1.91 -10.64
N MET A 296 53.03 2.77 -9.73
CA MET A 296 52.58 4.12 -10.08
C MET A 296 53.72 4.96 -10.66
N VAL A 297 54.89 4.96 -10.04
CA VAL A 297 56.08 5.67 -10.54
C VAL A 297 56.54 5.10 -11.89
N ALA A 298 56.57 3.76 -12.03
CA ALA A 298 56.94 3.10 -13.28
C ALA A 298 56.00 3.46 -14.45
N GLN A 299 54.73 3.72 -14.16
CA GLN A 299 53.72 4.13 -15.14
C GLN A 299 53.62 5.66 -15.30
N GLY A 300 54.49 6.44 -14.64
CA GLY A 300 54.49 7.89 -14.73
C GLY A 300 53.29 8.57 -14.02
N ILE A 301 52.62 7.85 -13.12
CA ILE A 301 51.52 8.40 -12.31
C ILE A 301 52.12 9.26 -11.18
N PRO A 302 51.68 10.51 -10.99
CA PRO A 302 52.16 11.36 -9.91
C PRO A 302 51.95 10.75 -8.53
N VAL A 303 52.97 10.79 -7.67
CA VAL A 303 52.92 10.29 -6.29
C VAL A 303 53.25 11.40 -5.30
N GLU A 304 52.57 11.43 -4.16
CA GLU A 304 52.77 12.46 -3.11
C GLU A 304 54.03 12.21 -2.27
N LYS A 305 54.40 10.95 -2.06
CA LYS A 305 55.62 10.55 -1.34
C LYS A 305 56.63 9.96 -2.33
N PRO A 306 57.92 10.31 -2.23
CA PRO A 306 58.96 9.67 -3.03
C PRO A 306 59.06 8.18 -2.67
N LEU A 307 59.65 7.39 -3.58
CA LEU A 307 60.01 6.01 -3.26
C LEU A 307 61.00 6.02 -2.08
N PRO A 308 60.85 5.10 -1.10
CA PRO A 308 61.86 4.94 -0.08
C PRO A 308 63.20 4.66 -0.76
N ALA A 309 64.26 5.31 -0.29
CA ALA A 309 65.61 5.00 -0.75
C ALA A 309 65.84 3.50 -0.53
N GLU A 310 66.24 2.78 -1.58
CA GLU A 310 66.63 1.38 -1.43
C GLU A 310 67.71 1.34 -0.35
N ALA A 311 67.45 0.62 0.74
CA ALA A 311 68.47 0.36 1.76
C ALA A 311 69.58 -0.37 1.02
N GLY A 312 70.71 0.31 0.85
CA GLY A 312 71.79 -0.11 -0.04
C GLY A 312 72.26 -1.54 0.23
N ASP A 313 72.60 -2.22 -0.86
CA ASP A 313 73.48 -3.39 -0.88
C ASP A 313 74.84 -3.11 -0.21
#